data_AF-A0A849FT15-F1
#
_entry.id   AF-A0A849FT15-F1
#
_cell.length_a   1.000
_cell.length_b   1.000
_cell.length_c   1.000
_cell.angle_alpha   90.00
_cell.angle_beta   90.00
_cell.angle_gamma   90.00
#
_symmetry.space_group_name_H-M   'P 1'
#
loop_
_entity.id
_entity.type
_entity.pdbx_description
1 polymer ?
#
loop_
_entity_poly.entity_id
_entity_poly.type
_entity_poly.pdbx_seq_one_letter_code
_entity_poly.pdbx_strand_id
1 'polypeptide(L)'
;MPVQNSIRETFFEECEDLLEALSEGLGQIAESETDAETVNAVFRAVHSIKGGAGAFGLDVLVQFAHRFETVLDKLRNDEMEKTPELMRVLLRSGDILADLVEAARNEEDSDAQSIAAPLADLDAVLGTQPQEEATPPTEFEFQPMTLELDGLAGTPEDPVLSQFSIFFKPGPDLFANGHDPVLLFGALEQLGSLQVALEASALPSFEALEQTQPYLAWTIALATEETETVIHEVFEFVEGLCELQITPLGNEITSSEIEAPPLSATSDVSQAETTAAPDQELAQQIPERRGKDARRTPRPKEQKGPRPTLRVDLDRVDRLINTVGELIINQAMIAQRIGELGLPSGDEVANDLEDYKLLARDIQEAVMAIRAQPVKSLFQRMGRIGRGHSKTREA
;
A
#
# COMPACT_ATOMS: atom_id res chain seq x y z
N MET A 1 19.79 4.01 -1.35
CA MET A 1 18.66 4.14 -2.28
C MET A 1 18.70 3.15 -3.46
N PRO A 2 18.81 1.81 -3.28
CA PRO A 2 18.53 0.86 -4.36
C PRO A 2 17.15 0.18 -4.28
N VAL A 3 16.53 0.14 -3.09
CA VAL A 3 15.27 -0.61 -2.85
C VAL A 3 14.03 0.11 -3.42
N GLN A 4 13.95 1.45 -3.31
CA GLN A 4 12.80 2.23 -3.80
C GLN A 4 12.61 2.16 -5.33
N ASN A 5 13.69 2.08 -6.11
CA ASN A 5 13.59 1.97 -7.57
C ASN A 5 13.05 0.59 -7.99
N SER A 6 13.37 -0.47 -7.25
CA SER A 6 12.86 -1.82 -7.52
C SER A 6 11.34 -1.89 -7.32
N ILE A 7 10.82 -1.29 -6.24
CA ILE A 7 9.37 -1.35 -5.94
C ILE A 7 8.57 -0.52 -6.97
N ARG A 8 9.11 0.63 -7.39
CA ARG A 8 8.49 1.44 -8.45
C ARG A 8 8.49 0.73 -9.81
N GLU A 9 9.56 0.00 -10.15
CA GLU A 9 9.61 -0.82 -11.36
C GLU A 9 8.56 -1.94 -11.33
N THR A 10 8.42 -2.65 -10.20
CA THR A 10 7.38 -3.67 -10.02
C THR A 10 5.97 -3.10 -10.16
N PHE A 11 5.70 -1.92 -9.58
CA PHE A 11 4.40 -1.24 -9.76
C PHE A 11 4.08 -0.97 -11.23
N PHE A 12 5.05 -0.54 -12.04
CA PHE A 12 4.80 -0.31 -13.46
C PHE A 12 4.63 -1.60 -14.26
N GLU A 13 5.30 -2.68 -13.87
CA GLU A 13 5.05 -4.02 -14.44
C GLU A 13 3.63 -4.50 -14.11
N GLU A 14 3.18 -4.34 -12.86
CA GLU A 14 1.79 -4.63 -12.48
C GLU A 14 0.79 -3.77 -13.26
N CYS A 15 1.09 -2.48 -13.46
CA CYS A 15 0.24 -1.62 -14.28
C CYS A 15 0.11 -2.10 -15.72
N GLU A 16 1.16 -2.68 -16.33
CA GLU A 16 1.06 -3.24 -17.69
C GLU A 16 0.05 -4.39 -17.75
N ASP A 17 0.08 -5.29 -16.78
CA ASP A 17 -0.86 -6.41 -16.68
C ASP A 17 -2.30 -5.91 -16.43
N LEU A 18 -2.46 -4.93 -15.54
CA LEU A 18 -3.76 -4.33 -15.23
C LEU A 18 -4.34 -3.56 -16.44
N LEU A 19 -3.50 -2.86 -17.20
CA LEU A 19 -3.90 -2.17 -18.43
C LEU A 19 -4.28 -3.14 -19.54
N GLU A 20 -3.62 -4.29 -19.65
CA GLU A 20 -4.02 -5.36 -20.58
C GLU A 20 -5.42 -5.89 -20.20
N ALA A 21 -5.63 -6.23 -18.93
CA ALA A 21 -6.92 -6.69 -18.42
C ALA A 21 -8.03 -5.63 -18.62
N LEU A 22 -7.72 -4.36 -18.36
CA LEU A 22 -8.62 -3.24 -18.60
C LEU A 22 -9.03 -3.14 -20.08
N SER A 23 -8.06 -3.18 -21.00
CA SER A 23 -8.35 -3.08 -22.43
C SER A 23 -9.16 -4.26 -22.95
N GLU A 24 -8.90 -5.47 -22.47
CA GLU A 24 -9.67 -6.66 -22.83
C GLU A 24 -11.10 -6.57 -22.30
N GLY A 25 -11.24 -6.25 -21.01
CA GLY A 25 -12.55 -6.11 -20.36
C GLY A 25 -13.41 -5.02 -21.00
N LEU A 26 -12.85 -3.85 -21.30
CA LEU A 26 -13.60 -2.79 -22.02
C LEU A 26 -14.01 -3.21 -23.43
N GLY A 27 -13.20 -4.03 -24.11
CA GLY A 27 -13.56 -4.61 -25.40
C GLY A 27 -14.74 -5.58 -25.30
N GLN A 28 -14.71 -6.46 -24.30
CA GLN A 28 -15.81 -7.39 -24.02
C GLN A 28 -17.10 -6.63 -23.65
N ILE A 29 -17.01 -5.64 -22.75
CA ILE A 29 -18.14 -4.77 -22.40
C ILE A 29 -18.69 -4.07 -23.63
N ALA A 30 -17.88 -3.72 -24.65
CA ALA A 30 -18.37 -3.10 -25.88
C ALA A 30 -19.19 -4.07 -26.74
N GLU A 31 -18.73 -5.30 -26.91
CA GLU A 31 -19.28 -6.30 -27.84
C GLU A 31 -20.49 -7.07 -27.30
N SER A 32 -20.52 -7.40 -26.00
CA SER A 32 -21.56 -8.23 -25.41
C SER A 32 -22.63 -7.43 -24.67
N GLU A 33 -23.72 -8.07 -24.27
CA GLU A 33 -24.58 -7.56 -23.20
C GLU A 33 -23.71 -7.40 -21.95
N THR A 34 -23.83 -6.26 -21.25
CA THR A 34 -22.93 -5.88 -20.15
C THR A 34 -22.87 -6.99 -19.10
N ASP A 35 -21.73 -7.66 -18.98
CA ASP A 35 -21.52 -8.67 -17.96
C ASP A 35 -20.97 -8.00 -16.69
N ALA A 36 -21.70 -8.17 -15.58
CA ALA A 36 -21.36 -7.55 -14.30
C ALA A 36 -19.98 -8.01 -13.80
N GLU A 37 -19.58 -9.26 -14.07
CA GLU A 37 -18.27 -9.77 -13.68
C GLU A 37 -17.15 -9.03 -14.44
N THR A 38 -17.32 -8.84 -15.75
CA THR A 38 -16.38 -8.09 -16.59
C THR A 38 -16.26 -6.61 -16.16
N VAL A 39 -17.38 -5.94 -15.84
CA VAL A 39 -17.36 -4.55 -15.32
C VAL A 39 -16.61 -4.48 -13.99
N ASN A 40 -16.83 -5.44 -13.09
CA ASN A 40 -16.12 -5.54 -11.82
C ASN A 40 -14.61 -5.73 -12.00
N ALA A 41 -14.19 -6.58 -12.94
CA ALA A 41 -12.78 -6.79 -13.24
C ALA A 41 -12.10 -5.50 -13.75
N VAL A 42 -12.77 -4.79 -14.66
CA VAL A 42 -12.33 -3.49 -15.19
C VAL A 42 -12.22 -2.43 -14.07
N PHE A 43 -13.23 -2.35 -13.20
CA PHE A 43 -13.22 -1.44 -12.05
C PHE A 43 -12.04 -1.73 -11.12
N ARG A 44 -11.80 -3.00 -10.77
CA ARG A 44 -10.68 -3.41 -9.90
C ARG A 44 -9.33 -3.04 -10.51
N ALA A 45 -9.17 -3.19 -11.83
CA ALA A 45 -7.94 -2.79 -12.50
C ALA A 45 -7.65 -1.29 -12.32
N VAL A 46 -8.64 -0.42 -12.57
CA VAL A 46 -8.49 1.03 -12.39
C VAL A 46 -8.27 1.40 -10.92
N HIS A 47 -9.00 0.77 -9.99
CA HIS A 47 -8.85 0.98 -8.55
C HIS A 47 -7.45 0.63 -8.05
N SER A 48 -6.89 -0.50 -8.49
CA SER A 48 -5.52 -0.92 -8.16
C SER A 48 -4.48 0.05 -8.72
N ILE A 49 -4.65 0.51 -9.97
CA ILE A 49 -3.76 1.51 -10.58
C ILE A 49 -3.80 2.83 -9.79
N LYS A 50 -4.98 3.30 -9.38
CA LYS A 50 -5.14 4.49 -8.52
C LYS A 50 -4.43 4.31 -7.18
N GLY A 51 -4.64 3.17 -6.51
CA GLY A 51 -4.04 2.88 -5.21
C GLY A 51 -2.51 2.90 -5.26
N GLY A 52 -1.93 2.20 -6.25
CA GLY A 52 -0.48 2.21 -6.46
C GLY A 52 0.05 3.59 -6.85
N ALA A 53 -0.65 4.31 -7.73
CA ALA A 53 -0.27 5.68 -8.12
C ALA A 53 -0.24 6.65 -6.93
N GLY A 54 -1.19 6.52 -5.99
CA GLY A 54 -1.23 7.30 -4.75
C GLY A 54 -0.03 7.05 -3.86
N ALA A 55 0.42 5.81 -3.73
CA ALA A 55 1.59 5.45 -2.92
C ALA A 55 2.91 6.06 -3.44
N PHE A 56 2.99 6.38 -4.74
CA PHE A 56 4.16 6.99 -5.37
C PHE A 56 4.02 8.49 -5.64
N GLY A 57 2.92 9.13 -5.21
CA GLY A 57 2.68 10.56 -5.41
C GLY A 57 2.50 10.95 -6.89
N LEU A 58 1.89 10.08 -7.69
CA LEU A 58 1.63 10.34 -9.11
C LEU A 58 0.29 11.07 -9.27
N ASP A 59 0.23 12.32 -8.82
CA ASP A 59 -1.03 13.08 -8.62
C ASP A 59 -1.92 13.15 -9.87
N VAL A 60 -1.33 13.42 -11.04
CA VAL A 60 -2.07 13.50 -12.32
C VAL A 60 -2.69 12.15 -12.70
N LEU A 61 -1.97 11.05 -12.46
CA LEU A 61 -2.46 9.70 -12.70
C LEU A 61 -3.60 9.36 -11.72
N VAL A 62 -3.44 9.72 -10.43
CA VAL A 62 -4.48 9.52 -9.40
C VAL A 62 -5.74 10.30 -9.74
N GLN A 63 -5.63 11.58 -10.11
CA GLN A 63 -6.76 12.42 -10.47
C GLN A 63 -7.56 11.84 -11.64
N PHE A 64 -6.87 11.42 -12.70
CA PHE A 64 -7.51 10.82 -13.87
C PHE A 64 -8.14 9.45 -13.55
N ALA A 65 -7.40 8.57 -12.86
CA ALA A 65 -7.87 7.24 -12.49
C ALA A 65 -9.11 7.31 -11.58
N HIS A 66 -9.14 8.23 -10.61
CA HIS A 66 -10.30 8.43 -9.75
C HIS A 66 -11.55 8.83 -10.55
N ARG A 67 -11.40 9.77 -11.50
CA ARG A 67 -12.56 10.18 -12.31
C ARG A 67 -13.06 9.05 -13.19
N PHE A 68 -12.14 8.29 -13.78
CA PHE A 68 -12.47 7.12 -14.58
C PHE A 68 -13.17 6.02 -13.75
N GLU A 69 -12.67 5.75 -12.54
CA GLU A 69 -13.27 4.82 -11.57
C GLU A 69 -14.70 5.24 -11.21
N THR A 70 -14.98 6.54 -11.04
CA THR A 70 -16.33 7.05 -10.75
C THR A 70 -17.32 6.71 -11.87
N VAL A 71 -16.89 6.81 -13.13
CA VAL A 71 -17.73 6.44 -14.29
C VAL A 71 -17.99 4.93 -14.32
N LEU A 72 -16.94 4.13 -14.04
CA LEU A 72 -17.06 2.68 -13.97
C LEU A 72 -17.93 2.20 -12.80
N ASP A 73 -17.90 2.89 -11.66
CA ASP A 73 -18.72 2.55 -10.50
C ASP A 73 -20.22 2.74 -10.79
N LYS A 74 -20.60 3.85 -11.43
CA LYS A 74 -21.98 4.05 -11.88
C LYS A 74 -22.43 3.04 -12.93
N LEU A 75 -21.53 2.64 -13.84
CA LEU A 75 -21.82 1.56 -14.79
C LEU A 75 -21.98 0.21 -14.08
N ARG A 76 -21.17 -0.05 -13.04
CA ARG A 76 -21.23 -1.26 -12.21
C ARG A 76 -22.53 -1.37 -11.42
N ASN A 77 -23.02 -0.26 -10.89
CA ASN A 77 -24.22 -0.19 -10.04
C ASN A 77 -25.52 -0.05 -10.84
N ASP A 78 -25.50 -0.26 -12.16
CA ASP A 78 -26.62 -0.07 -13.08
C ASP A 78 -27.23 1.35 -13.05
N GLU A 79 -26.47 2.35 -12.60
CA GLU A 79 -26.88 3.77 -12.54
C GLU A 79 -26.66 4.49 -13.88
N MET A 80 -25.94 3.88 -14.82
CA MET A 80 -25.75 4.37 -16.18
C MET A 80 -26.00 3.28 -17.22
N GLU A 81 -26.80 3.60 -18.23
CA GLU A 81 -27.01 2.70 -19.36
C GLU A 81 -25.77 2.65 -20.27
N LYS A 82 -25.45 1.44 -20.73
CA LYS A 82 -24.43 1.21 -21.76
C LYS A 82 -24.87 1.84 -23.08
N THR A 83 -24.35 3.03 -23.38
CA THR A 83 -24.53 3.71 -24.68
C THR A 83 -23.27 3.62 -25.54
N PRO A 84 -23.39 3.70 -26.89
CA PRO A 84 -22.22 3.78 -27.78
C PRO A 84 -21.29 4.96 -27.43
N GLU A 85 -21.86 6.08 -26.99
CA GLU A 85 -21.15 7.27 -26.55
C GLU A 85 -20.32 7.00 -25.29
N LEU A 86 -20.94 6.40 -24.26
CA LEU A 86 -20.25 5.97 -23.03
C LEU A 86 -19.09 5.03 -23.36
N MET A 87 -19.33 4.01 -24.18
CA MET A 87 -18.28 3.05 -24.55
C MET A 87 -17.10 3.71 -25.28
N ARG A 88 -17.34 4.70 -26.16
CA ARG A 88 -16.26 5.45 -26.80
C ARG A 88 -15.41 6.20 -25.76
N VAL A 89 -16.05 6.81 -24.77
CA VAL A 89 -15.35 7.55 -23.70
C VAL A 89 -14.55 6.60 -22.81
N LEU A 90 -15.11 5.45 -22.41
CA LEU A 90 -14.40 4.47 -21.58
C LEU A 90 -13.17 3.88 -22.31
N LEU A 91 -13.31 3.49 -23.58
CA LEU A 91 -12.19 2.97 -24.38
C LEU A 91 -11.09 4.02 -24.53
N ARG A 92 -11.47 5.27 -24.84
CA ARG A 92 -10.51 6.38 -24.93
C ARG A 92 -9.85 6.66 -23.58
N SER A 93 -10.58 6.53 -22.48
CA SER A 93 -10.04 6.74 -21.13
C SER A 93 -9.06 5.64 -20.73
N GLY A 94 -9.28 4.39 -21.17
CA GLY A 94 -8.29 3.32 -21.05
C GLY A 94 -6.99 3.62 -21.78
N ASP A 95 -7.07 4.13 -23.02
CA ASP A 95 -5.88 4.55 -23.79
C ASP A 95 -5.12 5.69 -23.08
N ILE A 96 -5.84 6.68 -22.55
CA ILE A 96 -5.24 7.82 -21.83
C ILE A 96 -4.61 7.38 -20.52
N LEU A 97 -5.25 6.47 -19.78
CA LEU A 97 -4.68 5.91 -18.56
C LEU A 97 -3.35 5.21 -18.86
N ALA A 98 -3.26 4.45 -19.96
CA ALA A 98 -2.02 3.81 -20.40
C ALA A 98 -0.93 4.83 -20.74
N ASP A 99 -1.27 5.90 -21.47
CA ASP A 99 -0.33 6.97 -21.81
C ASP A 99 0.20 7.69 -20.55
N LEU A 100 -0.66 7.92 -19.55
CA LEU A 100 -0.27 8.53 -18.27
C LEU A 100 0.64 7.62 -17.43
N VAL A 101 0.39 6.31 -17.42
CA VAL A 101 1.27 5.33 -16.77
C VAL A 101 2.64 5.30 -17.47
N GLU A 102 2.68 5.32 -18.81
CA GLU A 102 3.92 5.35 -19.58
C GLU A 102 4.71 6.64 -19.32
N ALA A 103 4.04 7.80 -19.31
CA ALA A 103 4.66 9.09 -18.97
C ALA A 103 5.23 9.09 -17.55
N ALA A 104 4.48 8.57 -16.57
CA ALA A 104 4.92 8.46 -15.18
C ALA A 104 6.12 7.50 -15.01
N ARG A 105 6.21 6.45 -15.83
CA ARG A 105 7.35 5.52 -15.87
C ARG A 105 8.61 6.17 -16.44
N ASN A 106 8.44 7.00 -17.45
CA ASN A 106 9.54 7.72 -18.12
C ASN A 106 9.97 8.99 -17.37
N GLU A 107 9.35 9.30 -16.23
CA GLU A 107 9.55 10.55 -15.47
C GLU A 107 9.29 11.80 -16.33
N GLU A 108 8.31 11.72 -17.23
CA GLU A 108 7.87 12.86 -18.03
C GLU A 108 6.85 13.70 -17.23
N ASP A 109 7.05 15.02 -17.22
CA ASP A 109 6.10 15.95 -16.59
C ASP A 109 4.76 15.87 -17.33
N SER A 110 3.79 15.26 -16.66
CA SER A 110 2.39 15.25 -17.07
C SER A 110 1.71 16.41 -16.37
N ASP A 111 1.41 17.49 -17.08
CA ASP A 111 0.73 18.65 -16.49
C ASP A 111 -0.78 18.38 -16.38
N ALA A 112 -1.44 19.00 -15.39
CA ALA A 112 -2.90 18.97 -15.24
C ALA A 112 -3.65 19.42 -16.52
N GLN A 113 -3.02 20.28 -17.32
CA GLN A 113 -3.59 20.76 -18.57
C GLN A 113 -3.68 19.67 -19.66
N SER A 114 -2.85 18.62 -19.57
CA SER A 114 -2.87 17.48 -20.50
C SER A 114 -4.09 16.56 -20.30
N ILE A 115 -4.61 16.49 -19.07
CA ILE A 115 -5.76 15.65 -18.71
C ILE A 115 -7.07 16.42 -18.62
N ALA A 116 -7.07 17.76 -18.74
CA ALA A 116 -8.27 18.59 -18.63
C ALA A 116 -9.37 18.23 -19.63
N ALA A 117 -9.04 18.05 -20.92
CA ALA A 117 -10.02 17.65 -21.94
C ALA A 117 -10.54 16.20 -21.72
N PRO A 118 -9.68 15.21 -21.43
CA PRO A 118 -10.13 13.87 -21.02
C PRO A 118 -11.04 13.85 -19.79
N LEU A 119 -10.74 14.64 -18.76
CA LEU A 119 -11.59 14.75 -17.57
C LEU A 119 -12.95 15.34 -17.93
N ALA A 120 -12.99 16.39 -18.75
CA ALA A 120 -14.24 16.98 -19.22
C ALA A 120 -15.10 15.97 -20.01
N ASP A 121 -14.48 15.07 -20.79
CA ASP A 121 -15.21 14.01 -21.50
C ASP A 121 -15.86 13.01 -20.51
N LEU A 122 -15.17 12.65 -19.42
CA LEU A 122 -15.72 11.81 -18.34
C LEU A 122 -16.82 12.55 -17.55
N ASP A 123 -16.64 13.84 -17.27
CA ASP A 123 -17.61 14.70 -16.60
C ASP A 123 -18.92 14.82 -17.37
N ALA A 124 -18.80 15.02 -18.69
CA ALA A 124 -19.94 15.13 -19.59
C ALA A 124 -20.81 13.86 -19.57
N VAL A 125 -20.18 12.69 -19.53
CA VAL A 125 -20.87 11.40 -19.42
C VAL A 125 -21.57 11.24 -18.07
N LEU A 126 -20.98 11.75 -16.99
CA LEU A 126 -21.59 11.74 -15.66
C LEU A 126 -22.76 12.73 -15.52
N GLY A 127 -23.06 13.52 -16.56
CA GLY A 127 -24.04 14.60 -16.51
C GLY A 127 -23.59 15.76 -15.62
N THR A 128 -22.30 15.82 -15.29
CA THR A 128 -21.72 16.92 -14.51
C THR A 128 -21.33 18.00 -15.53
N GLN A 129 -22.07 19.11 -15.59
CA GLN A 129 -21.63 20.27 -16.37
C GLN A 129 -20.26 20.72 -15.84
N PRO A 130 -19.34 21.19 -16.72
CA PRO A 130 -18.08 21.77 -16.28
C PRO A 130 -18.40 23.01 -15.45
N GLN A 131 -18.35 22.86 -14.14
CA GLN A 131 -18.30 23.98 -13.24
C GLN A 131 -16.92 24.60 -13.47
N GLU A 132 -16.88 25.85 -13.95
CA GLU A 132 -15.66 26.63 -14.12
C GLU A 132 -14.72 26.35 -12.94
N GLU A 133 -13.49 25.94 -13.26
CA GLU A 133 -12.41 25.77 -12.30
C GLU A 133 -12.34 27.02 -11.41
N ALA A 134 -12.85 26.89 -10.19
CA ALA A 134 -12.20 27.53 -9.07
C ALA A 134 -10.74 27.05 -9.13
N THR A 135 -9.82 28.01 -9.20
CA THR A 135 -8.37 27.81 -8.98
C THR A 135 -8.12 26.72 -7.96
N PRO A 136 -7.11 25.85 -8.15
CA PRO A 136 -6.87 24.74 -7.25
C PRO A 136 -6.74 25.29 -5.82
N PRO A 137 -7.52 24.81 -4.83
CA PRO A 137 -7.29 25.17 -3.47
C PRO A 137 -5.95 24.55 -3.10
N THR A 138 -4.94 25.41 -3.06
CA THR A 138 -3.82 25.15 -2.16
C THR A 138 -4.44 25.28 -0.77
N GLU A 139 -4.41 24.18 -0.03
CA GLU A 139 -5.05 23.96 1.28
C GLU A 139 -6.55 23.63 1.22
N PHE A 140 -6.87 22.42 1.67
CA PHE A 140 -8.22 21.96 1.99
C PHE A 140 -8.77 22.86 3.12
N GLU A 141 -9.39 23.98 2.75
CA GLU A 141 -10.16 24.82 3.66
C GLU A 141 -11.64 24.50 3.44
N PHE A 142 -12.19 23.67 4.31
CA PHE A 142 -13.58 23.24 4.32
C PHE A 142 -14.46 24.43 4.70
N GLN A 143 -15.06 25.12 3.73
CA GLN A 143 -16.14 26.08 3.98
C GLN A 143 -17.49 25.41 3.72
N PRO A 144 -18.20 24.92 4.77
CA PRO A 144 -19.52 24.35 4.59
C PRO A 144 -20.50 25.45 4.19
N MET A 145 -21.10 25.31 3.00
CA MET A 145 -22.30 26.06 2.63
C MET A 145 -23.47 25.55 3.47
N THR A 146 -23.96 26.42 4.34
CA THR A 146 -25.17 26.21 5.13
C THR A 146 -26.38 26.03 4.21
N LEU A 147 -27.00 24.85 4.20
CA LEU A 147 -28.41 24.76 3.85
C LEU A 147 -29.19 25.52 4.95
N GLU A 148 -29.78 26.65 4.58
CA GLU A 148 -30.75 27.35 5.44
C GLU A 148 -32.00 26.49 5.57
N LEU A 149 -32.02 25.63 6.61
CA LEU A 149 -33.26 25.13 7.20
C LEU A 149 -33.68 26.16 8.25
N ASP A 150 -34.68 26.96 7.90
CA ASP A 150 -35.21 28.04 8.71
C ASP A 150 -35.71 27.51 10.07
N GLY A 151 -35.06 27.96 11.15
CA GLY A 151 -35.56 27.83 12.52
C GLY A 151 -34.79 26.88 13.45
N LEU A 152 -33.64 27.33 13.97
CA LEU A 152 -33.42 27.51 15.42
C LEU A 152 -32.03 28.13 15.63
N ALA A 153 -31.97 29.31 16.23
CA ALA A 153 -30.73 29.92 16.68
C ALA A 153 -30.13 29.10 17.83
N GLY A 154 -29.02 28.39 17.57
CA GLY A 154 -28.14 27.77 18.55
C GLY A 154 -26.71 28.24 18.31
N THR A 155 -25.99 28.54 19.37
CA THR A 155 -24.55 28.86 19.40
C THR A 155 -23.71 27.78 18.69
N PRO A 156 -22.48 28.07 18.22
CA PRO A 156 -21.63 27.06 17.58
C PRO A 156 -21.43 25.88 18.54
N GLU A 157 -22.04 24.74 18.24
CA GLU A 157 -21.84 23.49 18.96
C GLU A 157 -20.52 22.88 18.47
N ASP A 158 -19.66 22.52 19.42
CA ASP A 158 -18.46 21.73 19.17
C ASP A 158 -18.85 20.42 18.45
N PRO A 159 -17.98 19.87 17.59
CA PRO A 159 -18.27 18.61 16.89
C PRO A 159 -18.60 17.51 17.90
N VAL A 160 -19.73 16.84 17.68
CA VAL A 160 -20.23 15.75 18.52
C VAL A 160 -19.39 14.50 18.24
N LEU A 161 -18.48 14.17 19.17
CA LEU A 161 -17.66 12.97 19.07
C LEU A 161 -18.44 11.76 19.58
N SER A 162 -18.38 10.66 18.82
CA SER A 162 -18.87 9.35 19.27
C SER A 162 -17.81 8.67 20.12
N GLN A 163 -18.21 8.18 21.29
CA GLN A 163 -17.31 7.46 22.19
C GLN A 163 -17.50 5.95 22.08
N PHE A 164 -16.40 5.23 21.91
CA PHE A 164 -16.34 3.78 21.84
C PHE A 164 -15.46 3.23 22.96
N SER A 165 -15.90 2.12 23.57
CA SER A 165 -15.06 1.29 24.43
C SER A 165 -14.71 0.02 23.68
N ILE A 166 -13.42 -0.18 23.48
CA ILE A 166 -12.85 -1.32 22.77
C ILE A 166 -12.08 -2.15 23.79
N PHE A 167 -12.53 -3.37 24.04
CA PHE A 167 -11.77 -4.37 24.77
C PHE A 167 -10.98 -5.21 23.78
N PHE A 168 -9.67 -5.29 23.97
CA PHE A 168 -8.75 -6.04 23.11
C PHE A 168 -7.85 -6.95 23.94
N LYS A 169 -7.90 -8.25 23.65
CA LYS A 169 -7.00 -9.24 24.24
C LYS A 169 -6.41 -10.12 23.14
N PRO A 170 -5.10 -10.06 22.88
CA PRO A 170 -4.47 -10.83 21.83
C PRO A 170 -4.44 -12.31 22.20
N GLY A 171 -4.60 -13.18 21.20
CA GLY A 171 -4.32 -14.61 21.29
C GLY A 171 -2.85 -14.92 21.01
N PRO A 172 -2.39 -16.14 21.32
CA PRO A 172 -1.00 -16.55 21.08
C PRO A 172 -0.62 -16.48 19.59
N ASP A 173 -1.57 -16.79 18.71
CA ASP A 173 -1.35 -16.80 17.26
C ASP A 173 -1.16 -15.38 16.69
N LEU A 174 -1.63 -14.33 17.37
CA LEU A 174 -1.43 -12.94 16.94
C LEU A 174 0.06 -12.60 16.85
N PHE A 175 0.83 -12.96 17.88
CA PHE A 175 2.28 -12.73 17.93
C PHE A 175 3.05 -13.71 17.04
N ALA A 176 2.59 -14.95 16.92
CA ALA A 176 3.23 -15.94 16.04
C ALA A 176 3.18 -15.53 14.56
N ASN A 177 2.13 -14.80 14.15
CA ASN A 177 1.99 -14.22 12.82
C ASN A 177 2.65 -12.84 12.67
N GLY A 178 3.33 -12.34 13.71
CA GLY A 178 4.11 -11.10 13.65
C GLY A 178 3.31 -9.81 13.81
N HIS A 179 2.05 -9.88 14.25
CA HIS A 179 1.26 -8.68 14.53
C HIS A 179 1.66 -8.04 15.85
N ASP A 180 1.69 -6.71 15.88
CA ASP A 180 1.99 -5.91 17.07
C ASP A 180 0.77 -5.04 17.46
N PRO A 181 0.19 -5.23 18.66
CA PRO A 181 -0.91 -4.41 19.17
C PRO A 181 -0.63 -2.91 19.16
N VAL A 182 0.63 -2.48 19.30
CA VAL A 182 1.00 -1.05 19.29
C VAL A 182 0.65 -0.40 17.96
N LEU A 183 0.78 -1.13 16.84
CA LEU A 183 0.43 -0.61 15.51
C LEU A 183 -1.08 -0.42 15.35
N LEU A 184 -1.89 -1.32 15.92
CA LEU A 184 -3.34 -1.20 15.93
C LEU A 184 -3.77 0.04 16.74
N PHE A 185 -3.14 0.27 17.89
CA PHE A 185 -3.43 1.45 18.71
C PHE A 185 -2.99 2.75 18.02
N GLY A 186 -1.86 2.73 17.32
CA GLY A 186 -1.43 3.85 16.49
C GLY A 186 -2.38 4.15 15.33
N ALA A 187 -3.02 3.13 14.75
CA ALA A 187 -4.07 3.32 13.74
C ALA A 187 -5.34 3.94 14.37
N LEU A 188 -5.74 3.49 15.56
CA LEU A 188 -6.88 4.10 16.29
C LEU A 188 -6.61 5.56 16.72
N GLU A 189 -5.37 5.88 17.08
CA GLU A 189 -4.96 7.26 17.41
C GLU A 189 -5.08 8.21 16.20
N GLN A 190 -4.96 7.69 14.98
CA GLN A 190 -5.21 8.48 13.76
C GLN A 190 -6.70 8.78 13.54
N LEU A 191 -7.59 7.93 14.07
CA LEU A 191 -9.04 8.12 13.96
C LEU A 191 -9.58 9.10 15.00
N GLY A 192 -8.89 9.32 16.13
CA GLY A 192 -9.38 10.22 17.16
C GLY A 192 -8.61 10.18 18.48
N SER A 193 -9.21 10.76 19.52
CA SER A 193 -8.59 10.81 20.84
C SER A 193 -8.66 9.45 21.53
N LEU A 194 -7.49 8.88 21.82
CA LEU A 194 -7.33 7.53 22.38
C LEU A 194 -6.90 7.58 23.85
N GLN A 195 -7.56 6.80 24.71
CA GLN A 195 -7.10 6.48 26.05
C GLN A 195 -6.98 4.97 26.20
N VAL A 196 -5.82 4.50 26.66
CA VAL A 196 -5.52 3.08 26.77
C VAL A 196 -5.27 2.72 28.23
N ALA A 197 -6.02 1.75 28.74
CA ALA A 197 -5.82 1.15 30.06
C ALA A 197 -5.37 -0.30 29.91
N LEU A 198 -4.24 -0.64 30.55
CA LEU A 198 -3.72 -2.00 30.60
C LEU A 198 -4.40 -2.79 31.72
N GLU A 199 -4.95 -3.95 31.38
CA GLU A 199 -5.40 -4.96 32.32
C GLU A 199 -4.37 -6.10 32.39
N ALA A 200 -3.67 -6.18 33.51
CA ALA A 200 -2.68 -7.23 33.81
C ALA A 200 -3.21 -8.26 34.83
N SER A 201 -4.52 -8.31 35.07
CA SER A 201 -5.16 -9.15 36.09
C SER A 201 -4.96 -10.65 35.84
N ALA A 202 -4.76 -11.06 34.58
CA ALA A 202 -4.51 -12.43 34.18
C ALA A 202 -3.02 -12.82 34.18
N LEU A 203 -2.11 -11.91 34.58
CA LEU A 203 -0.67 -12.19 34.62
C LEU A 203 -0.35 -13.16 35.78
N PRO A 204 0.16 -14.38 35.49
CA PRO A 204 0.52 -15.33 36.53
C PRO A 204 1.82 -14.91 37.23
N SER A 205 2.11 -15.53 38.38
CA SER A 205 3.43 -15.42 39.00
C SER A 205 4.52 -15.90 38.05
N PHE A 206 5.74 -15.38 38.20
CA PHE A 206 6.89 -15.70 37.34
C PHE A 206 7.13 -17.22 37.14
N GLU A 207 6.89 -18.02 38.18
CA GLU A 207 7.07 -19.48 38.13
C GLU A 207 6.03 -20.21 37.26
N ALA A 208 4.87 -19.60 37.03
CA ALA A 208 3.75 -20.15 36.27
C ALA A 208 3.54 -19.43 34.91
N LEU A 209 4.49 -18.58 34.52
CA LEU A 209 4.43 -17.82 33.28
C LEU A 209 4.86 -18.69 32.10
N GLU A 210 3.97 -18.84 31.12
CA GLU A 210 4.27 -19.53 29.87
C GLU A 210 4.66 -18.51 28.79
N GLN A 211 5.80 -18.72 28.13
CA GLN A 211 6.39 -17.73 27.22
C GLN A 211 5.58 -17.49 25.94
N THR A 212 4.74 -18.45 25.55
CA THR A 212 3.93 -18.42 24.33
C THR A 212 2.53 -17.87 24.56
N GLN A 213 2.13 -17.64 25.82
CA GLN A 213 0.79 -17.22 26.15
C GLN A 213 0.75 -15.72 26.47
N PRO A 214 -0.08 -14.94 25.77
CA PRO A 214 -0.33 -13.56 26.16
C PRO A 214 -1.30 -13.48 27.34
N TYR A 215 -0.92 -12.66 28.33
CA TYR A 215 -1.70 -12.46 29.56
C TYR A 215 -2.23 -11.03 29.71
N LEU A 216 -1.77 -10.11 28.87
CA LEU A 216 -2.15 -8.71 28.93
C LEU A 216 -3.39 -8.47 28.06
N ALA A 217 -4.33 -7.72 28.59
CA ALA A 217 -5.48 -7.20 27.86
C ALA A 217 -5.52 -5.67 27.97
N TRP A 218 -6.23 -5.03 27.06
CA TRP A 218 -6.37 -3.58 27.03
C TRP A 218 -7.84 -3.20 26.93
N THR A 219 -8.21 -2.18 27.69
CA THR A 219 -9.46 -1.45 27.49
C THR A 219 -9.11 -0.10 26.93
N ILE A 220 -9.70 0.23 25.79
CA ILE A 220 -9.37 1.40 25.00
C ILE A 220 -10.64 2.24 24.88
N ALA A 221 -10.58 3.48 25.34
CA ALA A 221 -11.63 4.46 25.10
C ALA A 221 -11.21 5.33 23.91
N LEU A 222 -11.99 5.31 22.85
CA LEU A 222 -11.78 6.09 21.63
C LEU A 222 -12.91 7.12 21.49
N ALA A 223 -12.57 8.39 21.32
CA ALA A 223 -13.50 9.43 20.92
C ALA A 223 -13.18 9.86 19.49
N THR A 224 -14.11 9.64 18.57
CA THR A 224 -13.92 9.85 17.13
C THR A 224 -15.21 10.33 16.46
N GLU A 225 -15.07 11.03 15.32
CA GLU A 225 -16.18 11.35 14.41
C GLU A 225 -16.50 10.18 13.47
N GLU A 226 -15.62 9.18 13.43
CA GLU A 226 -15.73 8.03 12.55
C GLU A 226 -16.76 7.01 13.04
N THR A 227 -17.27 6.22 12.09
CA THR A 227 -18.27 5.19 12.37
C THR A 227 -17.66 3.92 12.97
N GLU A 228 -18.48 3.10 13.64
CA GLU A 228 -18.04 1.81 14.19
C GLU A 228 -17.39 0.92 13.12
N THR A 229 -17.87 0.97 11.87
CA THR A 229 -17.34 0.19 10.75
C THR A 229 -15.85 0.47 10.50
N VAL A 230 -15.45 1.75 10.52
CA VAL A 230 -14.05 2.16 10.34
C VAL A 230 -13.17 1.63 11.48
N ILE A 231 -13.71 1.55 12.69
CA ILE A 231 -13.00 0.96 13.84
C ILE A 231 -12.81 -0.55 13.63
N HIS A 232 -13.81 -1.27 13.12
CA HIS A 232 -13.69 -2.70 12.82
C HIS A 232 -12.66 -2.98 11.71
N GLU A 233 -12.55 -2.13 10.69
CA GLU A 233 -11.54 -2.26 9.62
C GLU A 233 -10.10 -2.26 10.16
N VAL A 234 -9.81 -1.50 11.23
CA VAL A 234 -8.49 -1.51 11.89
C VAL A 234 -8.12 -2.90 12.42
N PHE A 235 -9.11 -3.69 12.82
CA PHE A 235 -8.92 -5.02 13.40
C PHE A 235 -9.17 -6.17 12.42
N GLU A 236 -9.55 -5.91 11.18
CA GLU A 236 -9.88 -6.94 10.17
C GLU A 236 -8.74 -7.95 9.98
N PHE A 237 -7.49 -7.46 9.93
CA PHE A 237 -6.31 -8.29 9.72
C PHE A 237 -5.95 -9.19 10.92
N VAL A 238 -6.56 -8.95 12.08
CA VAL A 238 -6.36 -9.76 13.30
C VAL A 238 -7.64 -10.45 13.76
N GLU A 239 -8.66 -10.49 12.89
CA GLU A 239 -9.91 -11.18 13.17
C GLU A 239 -9.66 -12.68 13.41
N GLY A 240 -10.24 -13.20 14.49
CA GLY A 240 -10.04 -14.59 14.92
C GLY A 240 -8.69 -14.87 15.62
N LEU A 241 -7.76 -13.92 15.65
CA LEU A 241 -6.48 -14.01 16.38
C LEU A 241 -6.53 -13.31 17.76
N CYS A 242 -7.63 -12.62 18.06
CA CYS A 242 -7.83 -11.90 19.32
C CYS A 242 -9.27 -12.00 19.82
N GLU A 243 -9.46 -11.71 21.11
CA GLU A 243 -10.76 -11.43 21.71
C GLU A 243 -10.97 -9.92 21.65
N LEU A 244 -11.92 -9.51 20.80
CA LEU A 244 -12.27 -8.12 20.53
C LEU A 244 -13.73 -7.88 20.87
N GLN A 245 -14.01 -6.82 21.63
CA GLN A 245 -15.38 -6.34 21.86
C GLN A 245 -15.41 -4.82 21.69
N ILE A 246 -16.21 -4.33 20.75
CA ILE A 246 -16.42 -2.90 20.51
C ILE A 246 -17.82 -2.57 21.01
N THR A 247 -17.92 -1.63 21.95
CA THR A 247 -19.20 -1.18 22.53
C THR A 247 -19.31 0.33 22.36
N PRO A 248 -20.35 0.84 21.66
CA PRO A 248 -20.61 2.27 21.62
C PRO A 248 -21.10 2.75 23.00
N LEU A 249 -20.38 3.70 23.59
CA LEU A 249 -20.77 4.42 24.79
C LEU A 249 -21.52 5.67 24.31
N GLY A 250 -22.84 5.56 24.15
CA GLY A 250 -23.70 6.59 23.55
C GLY A 250 -23.85 7.91 24.32
N ASN A 251 -22.78 8.41 24.93
CA ASN A 251 -22.72 9.77 25.44
C ASN A 251 -22.07 10.64 24.37
N GLU A 252 -22.88 11.52 23.77
CA GLU A 252 -22.40 12.69 23.05
C GLU A 252 -21.70 13.60 24.06
N ILE A 253 -20.36 13.56 24.12
CA ILE A 253 -19.59 14.41 25.03
C ILE A 253 -18.94 15.52 24.19
N THR A 254 -19.09 16.76 24.63
CA THR A 254 -18.38 17.89 24.03
C THR A 254 -16.89 17.77 24.35
N SER A 255 -16.02 18.22 23.44
CA SER A 255 -14.55 18.14 23.52
C SER A 255 -13.92 18.71 24.80
N SER A 256 -14.69 19.43 25.62
CA SER A 256 -14.26 20.05 26.88
C SER A 256 -14.47 19.19 28.14
N GLU A 257 -15.13 18.03 28.08
CA GLU A 257 -15.51 17.24 29.27
C GLU A 257 -14.63 15.99 29.55
N ILE A 258 -13.46 15.88 28.91
CA ILE A 258 -12.48 14.84 29.23
C ILE A 258 -11.75 15.21 30.54
N GLU A 259 -12.47 15.22 31.66
CA GLU A 259 -11.91 15.19 33.01
C GLU A 259 -12.34 13.91 33.72
N ALA A 260 -11.35 13.18 34.23
CA ALA A 260 -11.47 11.80 34.71
C ALA A 260 -12.58 11.61 35.76
N PRO A 261 -13.41 10.54 35.66
CA PRO A 261 -14.25 10.15 36.78
C PRO A 261 -13.39 9.57 37.92
N PRO A 262 -13.68 9.90 39.20
CA PRO A 262 -12.94 9.37 40.33
C PRO A 262 -13.43 7.95 40.64
N LEU A 263 -12.54 6.96 40.51
CA LEU A 263 -12.75 5.63 41.04
C LEU A 263 -12.67 5.69 42.57
N SER A 264 -13.83 5.62 43.22
CA SER A 264 -13.95 5.51 44.67
C SER A 264 -13.48 4.15 45.17
N ALA A 265 -12.78 4.23 46.30
CA ALA A 265 -12.04 3.19 47.00
C ALA A 265 -12.88 2.05 47.58
N THR A 266 -12.22 0.92 47.84
CA THR A 266 -12.19 0.30 49.18
C THR A 266 -10.93 -0.55 49.41
N SER A 267 -10.12 -0.09 50.36
CA SER A 267 -9.56 -0.84 51.52
C SER A 267 -8.55 -1.97 51.28
N ASP A 268 -7.26 -1.70 51.52
CA ASP A 268 -6.47 -2.06 52.74
C ASP A 268 -5.75 -3.43 52.53
N VAL A 269 -4.42 -3.58 52.64
CA VAL A 269 -3.63 -3.53 53.89
C VAL A 269 -2.12 -3.38 53.61
N SER A 270 -1.49 -2.57 54.46
CA SER A 270 -0.09 -2.54 54.95
C SER A 270 1.11 -2.32 54.01
N GLN A 271 1.63 -1.09 54.11
CA GLN A 271 2.93 -0.74 54.73
C GLN A 271 4.03 -1.81 54.77
N ALA A 272 5.14 -1.51 54.10
CA ALA A 272 6.46 -1.50 54.72
C ALA A 272 7.38 -0.51 53.98
N GLU A 273 7.67 0.62 54.62
CA GLU A 273 8.79 1.49 54.28
C GLU A 273 10.12 0.79 54.59
N THR A 274 11.15 0.97 53.75
CA THR A 274 12.54 1.19 54.20
C THR A 274 13.32 1.91 53.09
N THR A 275 13.45 3.22 53.27
CA THR A 275 14.70 4.00 53.41
C THR A 275 15.86 3.87 52.37
N ALA A 276 16.09 5.01 51.69
CA ALA A 276 17.37 5.69 51.42
C ALA A 276 18.34 5.24 50.29
N ALA A 277 18.33 6.08 49.22
CA ALA A 277 19.42 6.95 48.74
C ALA A 277 20.72 6.36 48.11
N PRO A 278 21.40 7.18 47.25
CA PRO A 278 22.00 6.75 45.98
C PRO A 278 23.53 6.75 45.97
N ASP A 279 24.15 6.05 45.01
CA ASP A 279 25.51 6.29 44.51
C ASP A 279 25.60 5.68 43.08
N GLN A 280 25.77 6.49 42.04
CA GLN A 280 27.03 6.94 41.41
C GLN A 280 27.60 5.99 40.33
N GLU A 281 27.72 6.59 39.14
CA GLU A 281 28.77 6.43 38.12
C GLU A 281 29.21 5.02 37.66
N LEU A 282 28.91 4.70 36.39
CA LEU A 282 29.97 4.34 35.44
C LEU A 282 29.55 4.59 33.98
N ALA A 283 30.02 5.71 33.42
CA ALA A 283 30.08 5.96 32.00
C ALA A 283 31.48 5.59 31.48
N GLN A 284 31.58 4.65 30.53
CA GLN A 284 32.80 4.36 29.76
C GLN A 284 32.38 4.13 28.29
N GLN A 285 32.49 5.15 27.45
CA GLN A 285 33.61 5.40 26.51
C GLN A 285 33.67 4.43 25.31
N ILE A 286 33.11 4.88 24.18
CA ILE A 286 33.39 4.39 22.82
C ILE A 286 34.31 5.43 22.17
N PRO A 287 35.49 5.07 21.63
CA PRO A 287 36.36 6.03 20.97
C PRO A 287 35.97 6.22 19.49
N GLU A 288 35.73 7.49 19.14
CA GLU A 288 35.63 8.01 17.77
C GLU A 288 36.94 7.80 16.99
N ARG A 289 36.82 7.38 15.73
CA ARG A 289 37.87 7.58 14.71
C ARG A 289 37.42 8.64 13.70
N ARG A 290 38.11 9.77 13.74
CA ARG A 290 38.01 10.90 12.82
C ARG A 290 39.02 10.73 11.67
N GLY A 291 38.56 10.78 10.43
CA GLY A 291 39.38 10.81 9.21
C GLY A 291 38.91 11.93 8.27
N LYS A 292 39.84 12.81 7.88
CA LYS A 292 39.66 14.14 7.28
C LYS A 292 39.30 14.19 5.78
N ASP A 293 38.54 15.24 5.44
CA ASP A 293 38.60 16.18 4.29
C ASP A 293 39.15 15.77 2.91
N ALA A 294 38.35 16.04 1.86
CA ALA A 294 38.77 16.79 0.67
C ALA A 294 37.58 17.42 -0.07
N ARG A 295 37.68 18.73 -0.40
CA ARG A 295 36.69 19.56 -1.11
C ARG A 295 37.24 20.02 -2.47
N ARG A 296 36.31 20.29 -3.42
CA ARG A 296 36.36 21.10 -4.67
C ARG A 296 36.65 20.29 -5.96
N THR A 297 35.97 20.44 -7.10
CA THR A 297 35.03 21.45 -7.68
C THR A 297 34.40 20.89 -8.99
N PRO A 298 33.32 21.49 -9.55
CA PRO A 298 32.47 20.89 -10.60
C PRO A 298 32.75 21.40 -12.04
N ARG A 299 32.36 20.60 -13.07
CA ARG A 299 32.02 20.94 -14.48
C ARG A 299 31.91 19.64 -15.34
N PRO A 300 31.29 19.62 -16.54
CA PRO A 300 30.00 20.16 -16.99
C PRO A 300 29.11 19.07 -17.66
N LYS A 301 27.85 19.42 -17.99
CA LYS A 301 26.80 18.57 -18.57
C LYS A 301 27.21 17.81 -19.85
N GLU A 302 26.97 16.50 -19.87
CA GLU A 302 26.91 15.68 -21.10
C GLU A 302 25.45 15.32 -21.42
N GLN A 303 25.01 15.69 -22.62
CA GLN A 303 23.80 15.19 -23.26
C GLN A 303 24.00 13.71 -23.65
N LYS A 304 23.10 12.83 -23.24
CA LYS A 304 22.98 11.49 -23.83
C LYS A 304 21.61 11.37 -24.51
N GLY A 305 21.65 11.15 -25.82
CA GLY A 305 20.51 10.76 -26.64
C GLY A 305 19.96 9.37 -26.27
N PRO A 306 19.03 8.83 -27.08
CA PRO A 306 18.15 7.73 -26.69
C PRO A 306 18.94 6.47 -26.33
N ARG A 307 18.59 5.85 -25.20
CA ARG A 307 19.20 4.59 -24.75
C ARG A 307 18.92 3.50 -25.80
N PRO A 308 19.93 2.74 -26.23
CA PRO A 308 19.74 1.64 -27.15
C PRO A 308 18.98 0.52 -26.41
N THR A 309 17.90 0.03 -27.01
CA THR A 309 17.28 -1.22 -26.57
C THR A 309 18.32 -2.33 -26.67
N LEU A 310 18.78 -2.82 -25.53
CA LEU A 310 19.74 -3.91 -25.47
C LEU A 310 19.03 -5.19 -25.93
N ARG A 311 19.10 -5.50 -27.22
CA ARG A 311 18.78 -6.83 -27.74
C ARG A 311 19.78 -7.81 -27.14
N VAL A 312 19.37 -8.51 -26.10
CA VAL A 312 20.19 -9.59 -25.52
C VAL A 312 20.15 -10.75 -26.52
N ASP A 313 21.30 -11.08 -27.11
CA ASP A 313 21.45 -12.25 -27.98
C ASP A 313 21.01 -13.51 -27.23
N LEU A 314 20.08 -14.28 -27.80
CA LEU A 314 19.60 -15.56 -27.26
C LEU A 314 20.76 -16.51 -26.92
N ASP A 315 21.81 -16.50 -27.74
CA ASP A 315 23.04 -17.29 -27.53
C ASP A 315 23.79 -16.93 -26.22
N ARG A 316 23.63 -15.70 -25.71
CA ARG A 316 24.24 -15.28 -24.43
C ARG A 316 23.43 -15.79 -23.25
N VAL A 317 22.10 -15.78 -23.36
CA VAL A 317 21.19 -16.33 -22.34
C VAL A 317 21.41 -17.83 -22.19
N ASP A 318 21.52 -18.55 -23.31
CA ASP A 318 21.77 -20.00 -23.29
C ASP A 318 23.14 -20.36 -22.69
N ARG A 319 24.18 -19.57 -22.94
CA ARG A 319 25.49 -19.75 -22.27
C ARG A 319 25.39 -19.50 -20.78
N LEU A 320 24.63 -18.49 -20.37
CA LEU A 320 24.44 -18.14 -18.96
C LEU A 320 23.70 -19.25 -18.21
N ILE A 321 22.68 -19.85 -18.85
CA ILE A 321 21.97 -21.04 -18.33
C ILE A 321 22.95 -22.20 -18.12
N ASN A 322 23.82 -22.48 -19.09
CA ASN A 322 24.80 -23.56 -18.98
C ASN A 322 25.83 -23.31 -17.87
N THR A 323 26.35 -22.09 -17.76
CA THR A 323 27.32 -21.72 -16.70
C THR A 323 26.69 -21.77 -15.31
N VAL A 324 25.44 -21.33 -15.15
CA VAL A 324 24.70 -21.43 -13.87
C VAL A 324 24.39 -22.89 -13.53
N GLY A 325 24.04 -23.72 -14.52
CA GLY A 325 23.87 -25.16 -14.34
C GLY A 325 25.15 -25.86 -13.85
N GLU A 326 26.30 -25.54 -14.46
CA GLU A 326 27.60 -26.06 -14.02
C GLU A 326 28.00 -25.55 -12.62
N LEU A 327 27.63 -24.31 -12.28
CA LEU A 327 27.89 -23.73 -10.96
C LEU A 327 27.16 -24.50 -9.85
N ILE A 328 25.89 -24.83 -10.07
CA ILE A 328 25.08 -25.61 -9.11
C ILE A 328 25.61 -27.03 -8.94
N ILE A 329 26.04 -27.66 -10.04
CA ILE A 329 26.62 -29.02 -9.99
C ILE A 329 27.93 -29.02 -9.19
N ASN A 330 28.82 -28.04 -9.44
CA ASN A 330 30.08 -27.94 -8.70
C ASN A 330 29.85 -27.60 -7.22
N GLN A 331 28.87 -26.76 -6.92
CA GLN A 331 28.48 -26.40 -5.56
C GLN A 331 27.95 -27.61 -4.77
N ALA A 332 27.06 -28.42 -5.37
CA ALA A 332 26.57 -29.64 -4.75
C ALA A 332 27.68 -30.65 -4.48
N MET A 333 28.66 -30.77 -5.40
CA MET A 333 29.83 -31.63 -5.21
C MET A 333 30.72 -31.16 -4.05
N ILE A 334 30.89 -29.85 -3.88
CA ILE A 334 31.68 -29.26 -2.78
C ILE A 334 30.98 -29.47 -1.44
N ALA A 335 29.67 -29.23 -1.35
CA ALA A 335 28.88 -29.49 -0.15
C ALA A 335 28.92 -30.95 0.29
N GLN A 336 28.83 -31.89 -0.67
CA GLN A 336 28.94 -33.30 -0.37
C GLN A 336 30.35 -33.68 0.13
N ARG A 337 31.42 -33.19 -0.50
CA ARG A 337 32.81 -33.47 -0.08
C ARG A 337 33.14 -32.89 1.29
N ILE A 338 32.59 -31.72 1.63
CA ILE A 338 32.74 -31.11 2.96
C ILE A 338 32.01 -31.96 4.01
N GLY A 339 30.82 -32.47 3.70
CA GLY A 339 30.09 -33.40 4.58
C GLY A 339 30.82 -34.73 4.81
N GLU A 340 31.51 -35.26 3.79
CA GLU A 340 32.31 -36.49 3.88
C GLU A 340 33.60 -36.34 4.69
N LEU A 341 34.13 -35.12 4.83
CA LEU A 341 35.38 -34.83 5.57
C LEU A 341 35.22 -34.83 7.10
N GLY A 342 33.98 -34.84 7.63
CA GLY A 342 33.69 -35.05 9.05
C GLY A 342 34.39 -34.07 10.01
N LEU A 343 34.68 -32.85 9.57
CA LEU A 343 35.39 -31.86 10.38
C LEU A 343 34.45 -31.29 11.46
N PRO A 344 34.89 -31.23 12.74
CA PRO A 344 34.11 -30.62 13.80
C PRO A 344 34.14 -29.09 13.66
N SER A 345 32.99 -28.55 13.27
CA SER A 345 32.57 -27.14 13.32
C SER A 345 33.54 -26.09 12.75
N GLY A 346 33.19 -25.60 11.57
CA GLY A 346 32.90 -24.18 11.46
C GLY A 346 31.44 -24.06 11.04
N ASP A 347 30.52 -23.85 11.99
CA ASP A 347 29.09 -23.63 11.67
C ASP A 347 28.94 -22.47 10.67
N GLU A 348 29.88 -21.52 10.67
CA GLU A 348 30.00 -20.45 9.68
C GLU A 348 30.19 -20.96 8.25
N VAL A 349 31.06 -21.95 7.99
CA VAL A 349 31.31 -22.46 6.62
C VAL A 349 30.12 -23.28 6.11
N ALA A 350 29.42 -23.98 7.00
CA ALA A 350 28.20 -24.70 6.64
C ALA A 350 27.05 -23.73 6.33
N ASN A 351 26.89 -22.67 7.13
CA ASN A 351 25.91 -21.61 6.91
C ASN A 351 26.23 -20.81 5.63
N ASP A 352 27.48 -20.38 5.43
CA ASP A 352 27.92 -19.68 4.22
C ASP A 352 27.68 -20.52 2.95
N LEU A 353 27.80 -21.85 3.06
CA LEU A 353 27.57 -22.76 1.94
C LEU A 353 26.08 -22.99 1.65
N GLU A 354 25.23 -22.93 2.68
CA GLU A 354 23.76 -22.97 2.54
C GLU A 354 23.23 -21.63 2.01
N ASP A 355 23.78 -20.50 2.47
CA ASP A 355 23.50 -19.17 1.91
C ASP A 355 23.92 -19.09 0.43
N TYR A 356 25.09 -19.63 0.10
CA TYR A 356 25.55 -19.74 -1.28
C TYR A 356 24.66 -20.64 -2.13
N LYS A 357 24.06 -21.67 -1.55
CA LYS A 357 23.11 -22.57 -2.23
C LYS A 357 21.80 -21.87 -2.56
N LEU A 358 21.28 -21.05 -1.64
CA LEU A 358 20.11 -20.23 -1.86
C LEU A 358 20.38 -19.21 -2.97
N LEU A 359 21.49 -18.48 -2.88
CA LEU A 359 21.89 -17.51 -3.90
C LEU A 359 22.08 -18.13 -5.30
N ALA A 360 22.65 -19.34 -5.38
CA ALA A 360 22.81 -20.04 -6.65
C ALA A 360 21.46 -20.49 -7.26
N ARG A 361 20.48 -20.84 -6.42
CA ARG A 361 19.10 -21.14 -6.86
C ARG A 361 18.37 -19.90 -7.34
N ASP A 362 18.48 -18.79 -6.63
CA ASP A 362 17.84 -17.53 -7.01
C ASP A 362 18.37 -17.04 -8.37
N ILE A 363 19.69 -17.16 -8.60
CA ILE A 363 20.31 -16.85 -9.90
C ILE A 363 19.79 -17.80 -10.99
N GLN A 364 19.60 -19.08 -10.70
CA GLN A 364 19.05 -20.05 -11.65
C GLN A 364 17.60 -19.72 -12.01
N GLU A 365 16.76 -19.39 -11.03
CA GLU A 365 15.36 -19.01 -11.25
C GLU A 365 15.25 -17.71 -12.04
N ALA A 366 16.06 -16.70 -11.72
CA ALA A 366 16.13 -15.45 -12.48
C ALA A 366 16.56 -15.68 -13.94
N VAL A 367 17.55 -16.55 -14.17
CA VAL A 367 18.02 -16.89 -15.51
C VAL A 367 17.00 -17.75 -16.28
N MET A 368 16.24 -18.60 -15.58
CA MET A 368 15.12 -19.34 -16.15
C MET A 368 13.94 -18.43 -16.50
N ALA A 369 13.66 -17.40 -15.70
CA ALA A 369 12.63 -16.39 -15.96
C ALA A 369 12.96 -15.57 -17.22
N ILE A 370 14.23 -15.23 -17.44
CA ILE A 370 14.70 -14.56 -18.67
C ILE A 370 14.45 -15.43 -19.93
N ARG A 371 14.37 -16.75 -19.78
CA ARG A 371 14.11 -17.71 -20.88
C ARG A 371 12.61 -17.81 -21.24
N ALA A 372 11.71 -17.27 -20.42
CA ALA A 372 10.27 -17.29 -20.72
C ALA A 372 9.97 -16.28 -21.83
N GLN A 373 10.01 -16.73 -23.09
CA GLN A 373 9.74 -15.89 -24.25
C GLN A 373 8.22 -15.72 -24.44
N PRO A 374 7.66 -14.50 -24.39
CA PRO A 374 6.24 -14.29 -24.65
C PRO A 374 5.96 -14.44 -26.15
N VAL A 375 5.19 -15.46 -26.54
CA VAL A 375 4.73 -15.67 -27.92
C VAL A 375 3.74 -14.56 -28.37
N LYS A 376 3.27 -13.71 -27.44
CA LYS A 376 2.33 -12.59 -27.70
C LYS A 376 2.92 -11.44 -28.53
N SER A 377 4.24 -11.23 -28.51
CA SER A 377 4.88 -10.05 -29.13
C SER A 377 4.82 -10.02 -30.67
N LEU A 378 4.49 -11.15 -31.31
CA LEU A 378 4.26 -11.23 -32.76
C LEU A 378 2.82 -10.86 -33.18
N PHE A 379 1.85 -10.82 -32.26
CA PHE A 379 0.44 -10.59 -32.59
C PHE A 379 -0.05 -9.17 -32.25
N GLN A 380 0.55 -8.48 -31.28
CA GLN A 380 0.15 -7.11 -30.89
C GLN A 380 0.38 -6.05 -31.98
N ARG A 381 1.41 -6.21 -32.84
CA ARG A 381 1.70 -5.21 -33.89
C ARG A 381 0.65 -5.22 -35.02
N MET A 382 -0.08 -6.31 -35.23
CA MET A 382 -1.15 -6.37 -36.24
C MET A 382 -2.45 -5.72 -35.76
N GLY A 383 -2.79 -5.82 -34.47
CA GLY A 383 -4.02 -5.25 -33.92
C GLY A 383 -4.04 -3.72 -33.84
N ARG A 384 -2.93 -3.09 -33.46
CA ARG A 384 -2.81 -1.62 -33.37
C ARG A 384 -2.86 -0.95 -34.76
N ILE A 385 -2.29 -1.60 -35.78
CA ILE A 385 -2.33 -1.13 -37.17
C ILE A 385 -3.76 -1.20 -37.75
N GLY A 386 -4.55 -2.21 -37.39
CA GLY A 386 -5.94 -2.34 -37.83
C GLY A 386 -6.84 -1.18 -37.38
N ARG A 387 -6.70 -0.73 -36.12
CA ARG A 387 -7.47 0.40 -35.58
C ARG A 387 -7.06 1.75 -36.18
N GLY A 388 -5.80 1.92 -36.58
CA GLY A 388 -5.30 3.12 -37.25
C GLY A 388 -5.83 3.33 -38.68
N HIS A 389 -6.14 2.25 -39.42
CA HIS A 389 -6.64 2.35 -40.79
C HIS A 389 -8.16 2.54 -40.90
N SER A 390 -8.90 2.36 -39.80
CA SER A 390 -10.36 2.60 -39.77
C SER A 390 -10.70 4.09 -39.67
N LYS A 391 -9.79 4.94 -39.18
CA LYS A 391 -10.00 6.40 -39.04
C LYS A 391 -9.74 7.20 -40.33
N THR A 392 -9.10 6.63 -41.35
CA THR A 392 -8.71 7.37 -42.57
C THR A 392 -9.64 7.12 -43.77
N ARG A 393 -10.79 6.46 -43.57
CA ARG A 393 -11.67 6.03 -44.67
C ARG A 393 -13.08 6.63 -44.66
N GLU A 394 -13.36 7.57 -43.74
CA GLU A 394 -14.58 8.39 -43.72
C GLU A 394 -14.26 9.90 -43.81
N ALA A 395 -13.44 10.29 -44.78
CA ALA A 395 -13.30 11.68 -45.21
C ALA A 395 -13.50 11.80 -46.72
#